data_AF-A0AAW7KXQ3-F1
#
_entry.id   AF-A0AAW7KXQ3-F1
#
_cell.length_a   1.000
_cell.length_b   1.000
_cell.length_c   1.000
_cell.angle_alpha   90.00
_cell.angle_beta   90.00
_cell.angle_gamma   90.00
#
_symmetry.space_group_name_H-M   'P 1'
#
loop_
_entity.id
_entity.type
_entity.pdbx_description
1 polymer ?
#
loop_
_entity_poly.entity_id
_entity_poly.type
_entity_poly.pdbx_seq_one_letter_code
_entity_poly.pdbx_strand_id
1 'polypeptide(L)'
;MVKKIFIAFFVLSTITAQVQAKSLSKTLWPDLDINNPELSKNTVMLQCQKSLMYAPRQLEKWCEKAYDMGEYEALLFIGHHTGDGSRYVNELKRRVLKNENLAIRRLAWLYDGGLFVEEDLKEAARLYELFLTQAEEPYPILLRSIHYDLAKIYTKLEDWPNVIINAQYVIDQKLDDGSDTLAKTLKENAVAAMNN
;
A
#
# COMPACT_ATOMS: atom_id res chain seq x y z
N MET A 1 -19.35 -47.95 54.14
CA MET A 1 -18.56 -47.51 52.98
C MET A 1 -19.51 -47.10 51.87
N VAL A 2 -19.36 -45.90 51.33
CA VAL A 2 -19.44 -45.49 49.90
C VAL A 2 -19.59 -43.96 49.93
N LYS A 3 -18.49 -43.24 49.66
CA LYS A 3 -18.48 -41.78 49.44
C LYS A 3 -18.99 -41.54 48.01
N LYS A 4 -20.11 -40.85 47.86
CA LYS A 4 -20.58 -40.39 46.53
C LYS A 4 -19.69 -39.22 46.09
N ILE A 5 -18.90 -39.44 45.03
CA ILE A 5 -18.16 -38.39 44.35
C ILE A 5 -19.12 -37.76 43.34
N PHE A 6 -19.51 -36.50 43.57
CA PHE A 6 -20.16 -35.68 42.55
C PHE A 6 -19.09 -35.12 41.63
N ILE A 7 -19.03 -35.62 40.40
CA ILE A 7 -18.25 -35.00 39.33
C ILE A 7 -19.10 -33.87 38.75
N ALA A 8 -18.79 -32.63 39.12
CA ALA A 8 -19.34 -31.46 38.46
C ALA A 8 -18.67 -31.34 37.08
N PHE A 9 -19.42 -31.63 36.02
CA PHE A 9 -19.03 -31.27 34.66
C PHE A 9 -18.96 -29.74 34.57
N PHE A 10 -17.74 -29.19 34.58
CA PHE A 10 -17.51 -27.82 34.15
C PHE A 10 -17.84 -27.73 32.66
N VAL A 11 -19.04 -27.24 32.34
CA VAL A 11 -19.37 -26.77 31.00
C VAL A 11 -18.54 -25.51 30.79
N LEU A 12 -17.33 -25.67 30.24
CA LEU A 12 -16.49 -24.55 29.86
C LEU A 12 -17.28 -23.70 28.86
N SER A 13 -17.41 -22.41 29.18
CA SER A 13 -18.16 -21.40 28.45
C SER A 13 -17.67 -21.23 27.01
N THR A 14 -18.27 -21.95 26.06
CA THR A 14 -18.04 -21.77 24.62
C THR A 14 -18.88 -20.63 24.02
N ILE A 15 -19.86 -20.12 24.77
CA ILE A 15 -20.86 -19.15 24.27
C ILE A 15 -20.27 -17.74 24.15
N THR A 16 -19.38 -17.32 25.06
CA THR A 16 -18.84 -15.95 25.07
C THR A 16 -17.88 -15.69 23.90
N ALA A 17 -17.04 -16.66 23.56
CA ALA A 17 -16.09 -16.54 22.44
C ALA A 17 -16.80 -16.44 21.07
N GLN A 18 -17.89 -17.18 20.86
CA GLN A 18 -18.64 -17.14 19.59
C GLN A 18 -19.39 -15.82 19.38
N VAL A 19 -19.88 -15.19 20.45
CA VAL A 19 -20.59 -13.90 20.37
C VAL A 19 -19.62 -12.76 20.06
N GLN A 20 -18.43 -12.76 20.69
CA GLN A 20 -17.38 -11.78 20.39
C GLN A 20 -16.79 -11.94 18.97
N ALA A 21 -16.63 -13.17 18.48
CA ALA A 21 -16.15 -13.40 17.12
C ALA A 21 -17.14 -12.91 16.05
N LYS A 22 -18.45 -13.10 16.28
CA LYS A 22 -19.50 -12.62 15.36
C LYS A 22 -19.62 -11.09 15.34
N SER A 23 -19.46 -10.43 16.48
CA SER A 23 -19.49 -8.96 16.53
C SER A 23 -18.27 -8.35 15.83
N LEU A 24 -17.08 -8.91 16.03
CA LEU A 24 -15.86 -8.46 15.36
C LEU A 24 -15.94 -8.66 13.83
N SER A 25 -16.45 -9.81 13.37
CA SER A 25 -16.64 -10.08 11.94
C SER A 25 -17.56 -9.07 11.26
N LYS A 26 -18.65 -8.63 11.91
CA LYS A 26 -19.57 -7.61 11.36
C LYS A 26 -18.95 -6.22 11.31
N THR A 27 -18.07 -5.89 12.25
CA THR A 27 -17.34 -4.62 12.25
C THR A 27 -16.27 -4.60 11.15
N LEU A 28 -15.57 -5.71 10.95
CA LEU A 28 -14.53 -5.81 9.93
C LEU A 28 -15.12 -5.87 8.52
N TRP A 29 -16.23 -6.59 8.34
CA TRP A 29 -16.96 -6.72 7.07
C TRP A 29 -18.47 -6.48 7.26
N PRO A 30 -18.94 -5.23 7.08
CA PRO A 30 -20.36 -4.92 7.21
C PRO A 30 -21.15 -5.50 6.02
N ASP A 31 -22.31 -6.07 6.31
CA ASP A 31 -23.23 -6.62 5.31
C ASP A 31 -24.00 -5.47 4.64
N LEU A 32 -23.48 -5.00 3.50
CA LEU A 32 -24.08 -3.94 2.70
C LEU A 32 -24.66 -4.53 1.41
N ASP A 33 -25.85 -4.09 1.02
CA ASP A 33 -26.39 -4.40 -0.30
C ASP A 33 -25.61 -3.64 -1.38
N ILE A 34 -24.87 -4.38 -2.20
CA ILE A 34 -24.09 -3.82 -3.32
C ILE A 34 -24.95 -3.07 -4.33
N ASN A 35 -26.24 -3.37 -4.42
CA ASN A 35 -27.16 -2.72 -5.35
C ASN A 35 -27.76 -1.44 -4.78
N ASN A 36 -27.52 -1.13 -3.50
CA ASN A 36 -28.01 0.10 -2.89
C ASN A 36 -27.41 1.33 -3.63
N PRO A 37 -28.24 2.17 -4.27
CA PRO A 37 -27.75 3.32 -5.04
C PRO A 37 -27.24 4.45 -4.14
N GLU A 38 -27.61 4.46 -2.85
CA GLU A 38 -27.22 5.50 -1.89
C GLU A 38 -25.82 5.29 -1.31
N LEU A 39 -25.13 4.20 -1.66
CA LEU A 39 -23.77 3.97 -1.20
C LEU A 39 -22.81 5.01 -1.80
N SER A 40 -22.08 5.71 -0.94
CA SER A 40 -21.04 6.64 -1.37
C SER A 40 -19.86 5.90 -2.00
N LYS A 41 -19.14 6.55 -2.94
CA LYS A 41 -17.93 5.99 -3.57
C LYS A 41 -16.88 5.56 -2.54
N ASN A 42 -16.73 6.31 -1.44
CA ASN A 42 -15.81 5.97 -0.35
C ASN A 42 -16.23 4.68 0.38
N THR A 43 -17.53 4.49 0.61
CA THR A 43 -18.06 3.26 1.21
C THR A 43 -17.83 2.05 0.31
N VAL A 44 -18.10 2.21 -0.99
CA VAL A 44 -17.90 1.14 -1.99
C VAL A 44 -16.41 0.81 -2.12
N MET A 45 -15.53 1.82 -2.19
CA MET A 45 -14.08 1.60 -2.22
C MET A 45 -13.58 0.93 -0.94
N LEU A 46 -14.08 1.31 0.23
CA LEU A 46 -13.72 0.65 1.49
C LEU A 46 -14.14 -0.83 1.50
N GLN A 47 -15.31 -1.17 0.94
CA GLN A 47 -15.71 -2.57 0.75
C GLN A 47 -14.80 -3.29 -0.24
N CYS A 48 -14.44 -2.66 -1.36
CA CYS A 48 -13.44 -3.21 -2.29
C CYS A 48 -12.12 -3.53 -1.57
N GLN A 49 -11.54 -2.59 -0.82
CA GLN A 49 -10.28 -2.79 -0.10
C GLN A 49 -10.35 -3.94 0.91
N LYS A 50 -11.41 -3.95 1.72
CA LYS A 50 -11.61 -4.96 2.77
C LYS A 50 -11.90 -6.35 2.21
N SER A 51 -12.50 -6.43 1.03
CA SER A 51 -12.90 -7.70 0.43
C SER A 51 -11.70 -8.62 0.18
N LEU A 52 -10.51 -8.06 -0.06
CA LEU A 52 -9.29 -8.83 -0.28
C LEU A 52 -8.98 -9.79 0.86
N MET A 53 -9.26 -9.37 2.10
CA MET A 53 -9.03 -10.18 3.30
C MET A 53 -10.29 -10.90 3.78
N TYR A 54 -11.43 -10.21 3.80
CA TYR A 54 -12.62 -10.68 4.51
C TYR A 54 -13.68 -11.33 3.63
N ALA A 55 -13.67 -11.04 2.32
CA ALA A 55 -14.68 -11.53 1.39
C ALA A 55 -14.15 -11.65 -0.05
N PRO A 56 -13.10 -12.45 -0.32
CA PRO A 56 -12.42 -12.46 -1.61
C PRO A 56 -13.34 -12.82 -2.79
N ARG A 57 -14.37 -13.66 -2.55
CA ARG A 57 -15.38 -13.99 -3.58
C ARG A 57 -16.26 -12.82 -4.02
N GLN A 58 -16.30 -11.73 -3.24
CA GLN A 58 -17.05 -10.53 -3.57
C GLN A 58 -16.15 -9.40 -4.09
N LEU A 59 -14.83 -9.61 -4.11
CA LEU A 59 -13.87 -8.54 -4.37
C LEU A 59 -14.09 -7.89 -5.71
N GLU A 60 -14.12 -8.68 -6.78
CA GLU A 60 -14.30 -8.14 -8.13
C GLU A 60 -15.57 -7.32 -8.23
N LYS A 61 -16.71 -7.80 -7.68
CA LYS A 61 -17.97 -7.05 -7.73
C LYS A 61 -17.88 -5.70 -7.01
N TRP A 62 -17.33 -5.66 -5.80
CA TRP A 62 -17.19 -4.42 -5.04
C TRP A 62 -16.19 -3.46 -5.70
N CYS A 63 -15.08 -3.99 -6.23
CA CYS A 63 -14.05 -3.18 -6.87
C CYS A 63 -14.47 -2.67 -8.27
N GLU A 64 -15.23 -3.44 -9.04
CA GLU A 64 -15.81 -2.95 -10.30
C GLU A 64 -16.84 -1.84 -10.02
N LYS A 65 -17.71 -2.01 -9.02
CA LYS A 65 -18.61 -0.93 -8.62
C LYS A 65 -17.84 0.33 -8.19
N ALA A 66 -16.74 0.17 -7.45
CA ALA A 66 -15.89 1.31 -7.07
C ALA A 66 -15.27 1.99 -8.31
N TYR A 67 -14.77 1.19 -9.26
CA TYR A 67 -14.22 1.66 -10.52
C TYR A 67 -15.25 2.45 -11.34
N ASP A 68 -16.47 1.91 -11.48
CA ASP A 68 -17.59 2.55 -12.17
C ASP A 68 -17.99 3.89 -11.52
N MET A 69 -17.73 4.04 -10.22
CA MET A 69 -17.92 5.29 -9.47
C MET A 69 -16.71 6.24 -9.52
N GLY A 70 -15.70 5.93 -10.33
CA GLY A 70 -14.51 6.74 -10.56
C GLY A 70 -13.32 6.45 -9.64
N GLU A 71 -13.41 5.46 -8.76
CA GLU A 71 -12.33 5.06 -7.85
C GLU A 71 -11.36 4.10 -8.54
N TYR A 72 -10.50 4.65 -9.40
CA TYR A 72 -9.62 3.86 -10.26
C TYR A 72 -8.58 3.00 -9.50
N GLU A 73 -8.24 3.36 -8.26
CA GLU A 73 -7.39 2.55 -7.40
C GLU A 73 -8.03 1.19 -7.06
N ALA A 74 -9.33 1.00 -7.27
CA ALA A 74 -9.99 -0.31 -7.11
C ALA A 74 -9.38 -1.40 -8.01
N LEU A 75 -8.85 -1.02 -9.18
CA LEU A 75 -8.19 -1.95 -10.10
C LEU A 75 -6.93 -2.59 -9.49
N LEU A 76 -6.26 -1.93 -8.54
CA LEU A 76 -5.13 -2.52 -7.80
C LEU A 76 -5.55 -3.77 -7.03
N PHE A 77 -6.72 -3.71 -6.39
CA PHE A 77 -7.25 -4.82 -5.59
C PHE A 77 -7.69 -5.97 -6.49
N ILE A 78 -8.29 -5.68 -7.65
CA ILE A 78 -8.58 -6.69 -8.68
C ILE A 78 -7.28 -7.34 -9.17
N GLY A 79 -6.24 -6.56 -9.43
CA GLY A 79 -4.93 -7.08 -9.83
C GLY A 79 -4.31 -8.01 -8.77
N HIS A 80 -4.35 -7.62 -7.49
CA HIS A 80 -3.88 -8.49 -6.41
C HIS A 80 -4.73 -9.76 -6.25
N HIS A 81 -6.04 -9.67 -6.50
CA HIS A 81 -6.94 -10.83 -6.39
C HIS A 81 -6.75 -11.84 -7.52
N THR A 82 -6.58 -11.36 -8.75
CA THR A 82 -6.56 -12.17 -9.97
C THR A 82 -5.15 -12.55 -10.41
N GLY A 83 -4.13 -11.80 -9.97
CA GLY A 83 -2.77 -11.85 -10.49
C GLY A 83 -2.57 -11.03 -11.77
N ASP A 84 -3.63 -10.47 -12.36
CA ASP A 84 -3.55 -9.64 -13.57
C ASP A 84 -3.83 -8.17 -13.26
N GLY A 85 -2.77 -7.37 -13.17
CA GLY A 85 -2.85 -5.92 -12.98
C GLY A 85 -2.82 -5.10 -14.25
N SER A 86 -2.93 -5.70 -15.44
CA SER A 86 -2.82 -5.01 -16.73
C SER A 86 -3.77 -3.81 -16.85
N ARG A 87 -5.01 -3.95 -16.37
CA ARG A 87 -6.00 -2.86 -16.31
C ARG A 87 -5.52 -1.70 -15.45
N TYR A 88 -4.96 -1.98 -14.27
CA TYR A 88 -4.47 -0.94 -13.37
C TYR A 88 -3.26 -0.21 -13.98
N VAL A 89 -2.31 -0.94 -14.55
CA VAL A 89 -1.14 -0.36 -15.23
C VAL A 89 -1.56 0.55 -16.38
N ASN A 90 -2.50 0.12 -17.22
CA ASN A 90 -3.00 0.91 -18.35
C ASN A 90 -3.76 2.16 -17.89
N GLU A 91 -4.55 2.06 -16.82
CA GLU A 91 -5.20 3.21 -16.19
C GLU A 91 -4.18 4.23 -15.69
N LEU A 92 -3.16 3.78 -14.96
CA LEU A 92 -2.08 4.65 -14.46
C LEU A 92 -1.33 5.34 -15.59
N LYS A 93 -0.92 4.60 -16.63
CA LYS A 93 -0.24 5.17 -17.81
C LYS A 93 -1.05 6.30 -18.44
N ARG A 94 -2.37 6.13 -18.60
CA ARG A 94 -3.27 7.18 -19.13
C ARG A 94 -3.34 8.41 -18.24
N ARG A 95 -3.30 8.24 -16.92
CA ARG A 95 -3.36 9.33 -15.93
C ARG A 95 -2.03 10.06 -15.78
N VAL A 96 -0.90 9.35 -15.93
CA VAL A 96 0.43 9.96 -16.00
C VAL A 96 0.53 10.93 -17.18
N LEU A 97 -0.05 10.60 -18.34
CA LEU A 97 -0.14 11.52 -19.48
C LEU A 97 -0.95 12.80 -19.20
N LYS A 98 -1.77 12.79 -18.14
CA LYS A 98 -2.54 13.95 -17.66
C LYS A 98 -1.87 14.65 -16.47
N ASN A 99 -0.64 14.28 -16.12
CA ASN A 99 0.11 14.80 -14.98
C ASN A 99 -0.61 14.61 -13.63
N GLU A 100 -1.32 13.49 -13.45
CA GLU A 100 -1.92 13.18 -12.15
C GLU A 100 -0.84 12.67 -11.18
N ASN A 101 -0.47 13.49 -10.20
CA ASN A 101 0.57 13.19 -9.19
C ASN A 101 0.42 11.81 -8.51
N LEU A 102 -0.80 11.43 -8.12
CA LEU A 102 -1.03 10.11 -7.52
C LEU A 102 -0.71 8.98 -8.50
N ALA A 103 -1.08 9.12 -9.76
CA ALA A 103 -0.82 8.09 -10.78
C ALA A 103 0.67 7.97 -11.10
N ILE A 104 1.40 9.10 -11.16
CA ILE A 104 2.86 9.12 -11.33
C ILE A 104 3.53 8.31 -10.21
N ARG A 105 3.20 8.61 -8.95
CA ARG A 105 3.75 7.90 -7.80
C ARG A 105 3.41 6.41 -7.81
N ARG A 106 2.16 6.05 -8.12
CA ARG A 106 1.73 4.65 -8.16
C ARG A 106 2.44 3.87 -9.26
N LEU A 107 2.60 4.46 -10.45
CA LEU A 107 3.30 3.80 -11.55
C LEU A 107 4.79 3.61 -11.24
N ALA A 108 5.43 4.59 -10.61
CA ALA A 108 6.80 4.47 -10.13
C ALA A 108 6.97 3.28 -9.17
N TRP A 109 6.05 3.13 -8.21
CA TRP A 109 6.05 2.00 -7.27
C TRP A 109 5.86 0.64 -7.97
N LEU A 110 5.04 0.56 -9.02
CA LEU A 110 4.90 -0.67 -9.79
C LEU A 110 6.21 -1.07 -10.48
N TYR A 111 6.92 -0.11 -11.07
CA TYR A 111 8.21 -0.37 -11.72
C TYR A 111 9.35 -0.66 -10.73
N ASP A 112 9.39 -0.02 -9.55
CA ASP A 112 10.40 -0.32 -8.52
C ASP A 112 10.24 -1.75 -7.94
N GLY A 113 8.99 -2.22 -7.81
CA GLY A 113 8.70 -3.53 -7.24
C GLY A 113 8.54 -4.67 -8.25
N GLY A 114 8.50 -4.38 -9.56
CA GLY A 114 8.10 -5.36 -10.57
C GLY A 114 6.68 -5.90 -10.36
N LEU A 115 5.75 -5.05 -9.89
CA LEU A 115 4.37 -5.46 -9.59
C LEU A 115 3.48 -5.26 -10.81
N PHE A 116 3.01 -6.37 -11.40
CA PHE A 116 2.23 -6.45 -12.65
C PHE A 116 2.96 -5.98 -13.93
N VAL A 117 4.18 -5.46 -13.78
CA VAL A 117 5.10 -5.05 -14.84
C VAL A 117 6.48 -5.59 -14.51
N GLU A 118 7.37 -5.70 -15.49
CA GLU A 118 8.79 -5.99 -15.22
C GLU A 118 9.40 -4.85 -14.38
N GLU A 119 10.34 -5.20 -13.50
CA GLU A 119 11.08 -4.20 -12.72
C GLU A 119 11.85 -3.28 -13.68
N ASP A 120 11.65 -1.97 -13.56
CA ASP A 120 12.38 -0.95 -14.32
C ASP A 120 12.75 0.19 -13.39
N LEU A 121 13.91 0.03 -12.75
CA LEU A 121 14.44 0.98 -11.77
C LEU A 121 14.70 2.37 -12.37
N LYS A 122 15.04 2.45 -13.66
CA LYS A 122 15.30 3.73 -14.33
C LYS A 122 14.00 4.48 -14.55
N GLU A 123 12.96 3.80 -15.01
CA GLU A 123 11.64 4.41 -15.19
C GLU A 123 10.99 4.75 -13.84
N ALA A 124 11.16 3.91 -12.81
CA ALA A 124 10.73 4.21 -11.45
C ALA A 124 11.37 5.51 -10.92
N ALA A 125 12.70 5.64 -11.04
CA ALA A 125 13.42 6.85 -10.64
C ALA A 125 12.91 8.08 -11.42
N ARG A 126 12.81 7.98 -12.75
CA ARG A 126 12.32 9.07 -13.61
C ARG A 126 10.92 9.56 -13.21
N LEU A 127 10.01 8.64 -12.87
CA LEU A 127 8.66 8.97 -12.44
C LEU A 127 8.64 9.60 -11.04
N TYR A 128 9.44 9.11 -10.10
CA TYR A 128 9.56 9.75 -8.79
C TYR A 128 10.17 11.15 -8.87
N GLU A 129 11.18 11.37 -9.71
CA GLU A 129 11.71 12.71 -9.98
C GLU A 129 10.65 13.62 -10.60
N LEU A 130 9.88 13.10 -11.57
CA LEU A 130 8.76 13.84 -12.16
C LEU A 130 7.74 14.25 -11.08
N PHE A 131 7.41 13.35 -10.16
CA PHE A 131 6.55 13.67 -9.01
C PHE A 131 7.12 14.81 -8.17
N LEU A 132 8.42 14.77 -7.84
CA LEU A 132 9.07 15.81 -7.04
C LEU A 132 9.07 17.18 -7.74
N THR A 133 9.23 17.22 -9.07
CA THR A 133 9.15 18.49 -9.84
C THR A 133 7.77 19.12 -9.87
N GLN A 134 6.71 18.33 -9.68
CA GLN A 134 5.31 18.77 -9.69
C GLN A 134 4.75 18.97 -8.28
N ALA A 135 5.52 18.69 -7.25
CA ALA A 135 5.08 18.84 -5.88
C ALA A 135 5.03 20.33 -5.51
N GLU A 136 3.82 20.90 -5.41
CA GLU A 136 3.59 22.31 -5.04
C GLU A 136 3.77 22.61 -3.51
N GLU A 137 4.24 21.63 -2.70
CA GLU A 137 4.49 21.67 -1.22
C GLU A 137 3.24 21.88 -0.30
N PRO A 138 3.21 21.45 0.98
CA PRO A 138 4.14 20.60 1.72
C PRO A 138 3.48 19.29 2.22
N TYR A 139 3.99 18.15 1.76
CA TYR A 139 3.82 16.88 2.47
C TYR A 139 5.19 16.35 2.85
N PRO A 140 5.83 16.89 3.91
CA PRO A 140 7.21 16.55 4.26
C PRO A 140 7.41 15.04 4.40
N ILE A 141 6.43 14.33 4.97
CA ILE A 141 6.44 12.86 5.09
C ILE A 141 6.45 12.19 3.71
N LEU A 142 5.61 12.66 2.77
CA LEU A 142 5.54 12.08 1.44
C LEU A 142 6.80 12.35 0.64
N LEU A 143 7.27 13.60 0.57
CA LEU A 143 8.50 13.95 -0.13
C LEU A 143 9.68 13.16 0.42
N ARG A 144 9.77 13.07 1.74
CA ARG A 144 10.78 12.25 2.42
C ARG A 144 10.69 10.77 2.04
N SER A 145 9.49 10.19 1.97
CA SER A 145 9.31 8.81 1.49
C SER A 145 9.80 8.65 0.05
N ILE A 146 9.48 9.60 -0.83
CA ILE A 146 9.92 9.56 -2.24
C ILE A 146 11.44 9.68 -2.35
N HIS A 147 12.07 10.58 -1.60
CA HIS A 147 13.53 10.66 -1.53
C HIS A 147 14.15 9.39 -0.95
N TYR A 148 13.54 8.76 0.05
CA TYR A 148 14.02 7.48 0.56
C TYR A 148 13.92 6.36 -0.48
N ASP A 149 12.82 6.30 -1.25
CA ASP A 149 12.66 5.36 -2.36
C ASP A 149 13.69 5.60 -3.46
N LEU A 150 13.92 6.85 -3.86
CA LEU A 150 14.97 7.22 -4.81
C LEU A 150 16.36 6.81 -4.31
N ALA A 151 16.69 7.01 -3.04
CA ALA A 151 17.98 6.59 -2.49
C ALA A 151 18.19 5.06 -2.60
N LYS A 152 17.14 4.26 -2.36
CA LYS A 152 17.20 2.80 -2.55
C LYS A 152 17.35 2.42 -4.02
N ILE A 153 16.57 3.04 -4.91
CA ILE A 153 16.64 2.80 -6.35
C ILE A 153 18.05 3.13 -6.87
N TYR A 154 18.57 4.30 -6.53
CA TYR A 154 19.91 4.71 -6.95
C TYR A 154 21.01 3.85 -6.34
N THR A 155 20.79 3.24 -5.18
CA THR A 155 21.71 2.23 -4.61
C THR A 155 21.75 0.99 -5.50
N LYS A 156 20.59 0.48 -5.94
CA LYS A 156 20.51 -0.67 -6.87
C LYS A 156 21.12 -0.35 -8.24
N LEU A 157 21.05 0.91 -8.67
CA LEU A 157 21.62 1.40 -9.94
C LEU A 157 23.10 1.81 -9.83
N GLU A 158 23.72 1.74 -8.65
CA GLU A 158 25.09 2.18 -8.37
C GLU A 158 25.35 3.68 -8.69
N ASP A 159 24.30 4.51 -8.64
CA ASP A 159 24.39 5.96 -8.80
C ASP A 159 24.62 6.65 -7.45
N TRP A 160 25.85 6.50 -6.93
CA TRP A 160 26.23 6.95 -5.59
C TRP A 160 26.01 8.45 -5.32
N PRO A 161 26.28 9.39 -6.26
CA PRO A 161 25.93 10.79 -6.05
C PRO A 161 24.45 10.99 -5.75
N ASN A 162 23.56 10.34 -6.51
CA ASN A 162 22.13 10.46 -6.29
C ASN A 162 21.65 9.72 -5.04
N VAL A 163 22.32 8.64 -4.59
CA VAL A 163 22.07 8.06 -3.26
C VAL A 163 22.34 9.10 -2.17
N ILE A 164 23.49 9.78 -2.25
CA ILE A 164 23.90 10.76 -1.23
C ILE A 164 22.93 11.94 -1.17
N ILE A 165 22.54 12.50 -2.32
CA ILE A 165 21.60 13.63 -2.41
C ILE A 165 20.26 13.28 -1.76
N ASN A 166 19.68 12.15 -2.17
CA ASN A 166 18.36 11.75 -1.72
C ASN A 166 18.35 11.31 -0.24
N ALA A 167 19.37 10.56 0.19
CA ALA A 167 19.51 10.18 1.59
C ALA A 167 19.73 11.39 2.50
N GLN A 168 20.48 12.40 2.04
CA GLN A 168 20.69 13.63 2.80
C GLN A 168 19.38 14.38 3.03
N TYR A 169 18.54 14.50 2.00
CA TYR A 169 17.21 15.09 2.15
C TYR A 169 16.42 14.42 3.27
N VAL A 170 16.42 13.08 3.32
CA VAL A 170 15.69 12.31 4.33
C VAL A 170 16.16 12.59 5.76
N ILE A 171 17.48 12.76 5.93
CA ILE A 171 18.13 13.08 7.22
C ILE A 171 17.76 14.50 7.67
N ASP A 172 17.72 15.45 6.74
CA ASP A 172 17.50 16.88 7.05
C ASP A 172 16.07 17.18 7.52
N GLN A 173 15.09 16.35 7.15
CA GLN A 173 13.69 16.53 7.55
C GLN A 173 13.41 16.22 9.05
N LYS A 174 14.31 15.49 9.75
CA LYS A 174 14.26 15.24 11.21
C LYS A 174 12.90 14.78 11.77
N LEU A 175 12.24 13.82 11.13
CA LEU A 175 10.91 13.33 11.54
C LEU A 175 10.93 12.19 12.59
N ASP A 176 12.11 11.71 13.00
CA ASP A 176 12.32 10.69 14.07
C ASP A 176 11.42 9.43 13.94
N ASP A 177 11.23 8.94 12.71
CA ASP A 177 10.46 7.72 12.40
C ASP A 177 11.37 6.49 12.15
N GLY A 178 12.66 6.62 12.41
CA GLY A 178 13.69 5.58 12.25
C GLY A 178 14.27 5.45 10.83
N SER A 179 13.66 6.06 9.82
CA SER A 179 14.19 5.99 8.45
C SER A 179 15.32 6.99 8.17
N ASP A 180 15.56 7.94 9.07
CA ASP A 180 16.77 8.78 9.13
C ASP A 180 18.03 7.94 9.38
N THR A 181 17.93 6.95 10.27
CA THR A 181 19.04 6.00 10.53
C THR A 181 19.32 5.16 9.29
N LEU A 182 18.27 4.65 8.63
CA LEU A 182 18.42 3.88 7.39
C LEU A 182 19.00 4.72 6.26
N ALA A 183 18.56 5.97 6.10
CA ALA A 183 19.10 6.90 5.10
C ALA A 183 20.57 7.24 5.39
N LYS A 184 20.95 7.42 6.66
CA LYS A 184 22.34 7.63 7.05
C LYS A 184 23.22 6.45 6.63
N THR A 185 22.78 5.21 6.85
CA THR A 185 23.51 4.02 6.40
C THR A 185 23.65 3.98 4.88
N LEU A 186 22.60 4.28 4.12
CA LEU A 186 22.69 4.36 2.65
C LEU A 186 23.73 5.39 2.19
N LYS A 187 23.72 6.58 2.81
CA LYS A 187 24.67 7.65 2.50
C LYS A 187 26.11 7.24 2.81
N GLU A 188 26.37 6.67 3.99
CA GLU A 188 27.70 6.23 4.41
C GLU A 188 28.26 5.15 3.48
N ASN A 189 27.43 4.18 3.10
CA ASN A 189 27.80 3.14 2.14
C ASN A 189 28.13 3.71 0.76
N ALA A 190 27.33 4.67 0.26
CA ALA A 190 27.58 5.33 -1.02
C ALA A 190 28.90 6.13 -1.01
N VAL A 191 29.19 6.86 0.08
CA VAL A 191 30.47 7.56 0.25
C VAL A 191 31.64 6.58 0.26
N ALA A 192 31.52 5.44 0.96
CA ALA A 192 32.55 4.42 0.96
C ALA A 192 32.76 3.80 -0.43
N ALA A 193 31.69 3.53 -1.18
CA ALA A 193 31.74 2.98 -2.53
C ALA A 193 32.45 3.90 -3.53
N MET A 194 32.32 5.23 -3.38
CA MET A 194 33.01 6.20 -4.25
C MET A 194 34.51 6.35 -3.95
N ASN A 195 34.97 5.91 -2.77
CA ASN A 195 36.36 6.05 -2.33
C ASN A 195 37.20 4.79 -2.55
N ASN A 196 36.60 3.69 -3.03
CA ASN A 196 37.24 2.42 -3.34
C ASN A 196 37.29 2.21 -4.85
#